data_AF-A0A091MUN2-F1
#
_entry.id   AF-A0A091MUN2-F1
#
_cell.length_a   1.000
_cell.length_b   1.000
_cell.length_c   1.000
_cell.angle_alpha   90.00
_cell.angle_beta   90.00
_cell.angle_gamma   90.00
#
_symmetry.space_group_name_H-M   'P 1'
#
loop_
_entity.id
_entity.type
_entity.pdbx_description
1 polymer ?
#
loop_
_entity_poly.entity_id
_entity_poly.type
_entity_poly.pdbx_seq_one_letter_code
_entity_poly.pdbx_strand_id
1 'polypeptide(L)'
;EWNSTVEQLEAEAFKILLSEDYTEKEHLKLSNQKICLLREEVCFLLEERKALLQEANDFFHTTGKVGIKNYLNILNSEGLHFSTLTMKYEELQEAIKDCTATALQKGQALVNKTDSRSSWVTGIQKMMEYVQKKVDQLTRQYPDYKEL
;
A
#
# COMPACT_ATOMS: atom_id res chain seq x y z
N GLU A 1 14.61 -18.08 21.86
CA GLU A 1 14.98 -19.14 20.88
C GLU A 1 16.03 -18.65 19.90
N TRP A 2 15.78 -17.62 19.09
CA TRP A 2 16.72 -17.17 18.04
C TRP A 2 18.16 -16.87 18.54
N ASN A 3 18.33 -16.15 19.65
CA ASN A 3 19.66 -15.85 20.20
C ASN A 3 20.44 -17.12 20.59
N SER A 4 19.76 -18.14 21.15
CA SER A 4 20.39 -19.40 21.54
C SER A 4 20.82 -20.22 20.31
N THR A 5 20.06 -20.13 19.21
CA THR A 5 20.42 -20.77 17.94
C THR A 5 21.65 -20.09 17.31
N VAL A 6 21.75 -18.76 17.40
CA VAL A 6 22.92 -18.00 16.92
C VAL A 6 24.18 -18.36 17.70
N GLU A 7 24.10 -18.41 19.04
CA GLU A 7 25.24 -18.77 19.90
C GLU A 7 25.74 -20.21 19.66
N GLN A 8 24.83 -21.17 19.43
CA GLN A 8 25.21 -22.54 19.06
C GLN A 8 25.93 -22.60 17.72
N LEU A 9 25.45 -21.87 16.72
CA LEU A 9 26.08 -21.81 15.40
C LEU A 9 27.47 -21.17 15.45
N GLU A 10 27.67 -20.14 16.28
CA GLU A 10 28.98 -19.52 16.49
C GLU A 10 29.98 -20.48 17.14
N ALA A 11 29.56 -21.22 18.18
CA ALA A 11 30.41 -22.20 18.86
C ALA A 11 30.81 -23.36 17.92
N GLU A 12 29.90 -23.80 17.07
CA GLU A 12 30.13 -24.88 16.11
C GLU A 12 31.05 -24.43 14.97
N ALA A 13 30.86 -23.20 14.46
CA ALA A 13 31.75 -22.58 13.48
C ALA A 13 33.19 -22.43 14.02
N PHE A 14 33.35 -22.05 15.29
CA PHE A 14 34.65 -21.93 15.95
C PHE A 14 35.37 -23.28 16.07
N LYS A 15 34.60 -24.35 16.35
CA LYS A 15 35.13 -25.72 16.48
C LYS A 15 35.63 -26.26 15.13
N ILE A 16 34.96 -25.92 14.03
CA ILE A 16 35.39 -26.31 12.67
C ILE A 16 36.61 -25.49 12.21
N LEU A 17 36.71 -24.22 12.61
CA LEU A 17 37.84 -23.35 12.28
C LEU A 17 39.18 -23.90 12.81
N LEU A 18 39.17 -24.47 14.04
CA LEU A 18 40.34 -25.00 14.75
C LEU A 18 40.78 -26.40 14.30
N SER A 19 39.99 -27.08 13.46
CA SER A 19 40.29 -28.43 12.98
C SER A 19 41.17 -28.36 11.72
N GLU A 20 42.40 -28.87 11.79
CA GLU A 20 43.37 -28.87 10.69
C GLU A 20 43.05 -29.89 9.58
N ASP A 21 42.35 -30.99 9.89
CA ASP A 21 42.05 -32.12 8.98
C ASP A 21 40.55 -32.26 8.62
N TYR A 22 39.73 -31.23 8.82
CA TYR A 22 38.30 -31.33 8.52
C TYR A 22 38.05 -31.35 6.99
N THR A 23 37.94 -32.55 6.42
CA THR A 23 37.70 -32.81 4.99
C THR A 23 36.41 -32.16 4.44
N GLU A 24 35.49 -31.77 5.33
CA GLU A 24 34.25 -31.08 5.00
C GLU A 24 34.35 -29.55 5.06
N LYS A 25 35.52 -28.96 5.37
CA LYS A 25 35.68 -27.50 5.54
C LYS A 25 35.32 -26.70 4.30
N GLU A 26 35.68 -27.20 3.11
CA GLU A 26 35.29 -26.56 1.84
C GLU A 26 33.79 -26.73 1.54
N HIS A 27 33.20 -27.88 1.89
CA HIS A 27 31.75 -28.08 1.80
C HIS A 27 30.99 -27.12 2.72
N LEU A 28 31.46 -26.93 3.96
CA LEU A 28 30.88 -25.99 4.90
C LEU A 28 30.99 -24.55 4.40
N LYS A 29 32.14 -24.17 3.83
CA LYS A 29 32.38 -22.84 3.26
C LYS A 29 31.43 -22.55 2.09
N LEU A 30 31.26 -23.50 1.17
CA LEU A 30 30.30 -23.40 0.07
C LEU A 30 28.86 -23.30 0.59
N SER A 31 28.50 -24.11 1.58
CA SER A 31 27.18 -24.08 2.21
C SER A 31 26.91 -22.71 2.87
N ASN A 32 27.88 -22.18 3.60
CA ASN A 32 27.79 -20.88 4.26
C ASN A 32 27.65 -19.74 3.24
N GLN A 33 28.42 -19.76 2.14
CA GLN A 33 28.25 -18.80 1.04
C GLN A 33 26.84 -18.84 0.45
N LYS A 34 26.29 -20.04 0.23
CA LYS A 34 24.92 -20.19 -0.28
C LYS A 34 23.88 -19.65 0.71
N ILE A 35 24.06 -19.89 2.01
CA ILE A 35 23.18 -19.36 3.07
C ILE A 35 23.25 -17.84 3.11
N CYS A 36 24.44 -17.25 3.01
CA CYS A 36 24.61 -15.79 2.96
C CYS A 36 23.88 -15.17 1.75
N LEU A 37 24.04 -15.75 0.57
CA LEU A 37 23.35 -15.29 -0.64
C LEU A 37 21.82 -15.39 -0.51
N LEU A 38 21.31 -16.51 0.01
CA LEU A 38 19.88 -16.70 0.26
C LEU A 38 19.35 -15.68 1.27
N ARG A 39 20.11 -15.39 2.33
CA ARG A 39 19.75 -14.38 3.32
C ARG A 39 19.64 -13.00 2.69
N GLU A 40 20.59 -12.62 1.84
CA GLU A 40 20.57 -11.34 1.12
C GLU A 40 19.35 -11.23 0.19
N GLU A 41 19.06 -12.28 -0.57
CA GLU A 41 17.89 -12.35 -1.45
C GLU A 41 16.58 -12.23 -0.66
N VAL A 42 16.44 -12.96 0.46
CA VAL A 42 15.25 -12.87 1.31
C VAL A 42 15.10 -11.48 1.93
N CYS A 43 16.20 -10.87 2.39
CA CYS A 43 16.15 -9.50 2.91
C CYS A 43 15.68 -8.50 1.85
N PHE A 44 16.18 -8.62 0.61
CA PHE A 44 15.74 -7.79 -0.50
C PHE A 44 14.24 -7.96 -0.79
N LEU A 45 13.76 -9.19 -0.89
CA LEU A 45 12.35 -9.50 -1.13
C LEU A 45 11.43 -9.00 -0.01
N LEU A 46 11.89 -9.05 1.25
CA LEU A 46 11.13 -8.53 2.38
C LEU A 46 10.97 -7.01 2.35
N GLU A 47 12.02 -6.27 1.96
CA GLU A 47 11.91 -4.81 1.81
C GLU A 47 11.04 -4.42 0.61
N GLU A 48 11.12 -5.16 -0.51
CA GLU A 48 10.20 -4.96 -1.65
C GLU A 48 8.74 -5.20 -1.23
N ARG A 49 8.48 -6.31 -0.52
CA ARG A 49 7.14 -6.62 0.00
C ARG A 49 6.65 -5.55 0.97
N LYS A 50 7.51 -5.03 1.84
CA LYS A 50 7.17 -3.97 2.79
C LYS A 50 6.80 -2.67 2.09
N ALA A 51 7.57 -2.26 1.08
CA ALA A 51 7.25 -1.08 0.26
C ALA A 51 5.89 -1.22 -0.44
N LEU A 52 5.63 -2.39 -1.02
CA LEU A 52 4.35 -2.72 -1.66
C LEU A 52 3.18 -2.67 -0.67
N LEU A 53 3.32 -3.26 0.52
CA LEU A 53 2.31 -3.22 1.57
C LEU A 53 2.04 -1.80 2.06
N GLN A 54 3.07 -0.97 2.16
CA GLN A 54 2.93 0.42 2.58
C GLN A 54 2.19 1.25 1.53
N GLU A 55 2.51 1.08 0.25
CA GLU A 55 1.78 1.72 -0.86
C GLU A 55 0.31 1.28 -0.89
N ALA A 56 0.04 -0.01 -0.63
CA ALA A 56 -1.32 -0.53 -0.49
C ALA A 56 -2.07 0.13 0.67
N ASN A 57 -1.44 0.21 1.84
CA ASN A 57 -2.05 0.79 3.03
C ASN A 57 -2.35 2.27 2.82
N ASP A 58 -1.45 3.02 2.19
CA ASP A 58 -1.67 4.43 1.84
C ASP A 58 -2.84 4.60 0.86
N PHE A 59 -2.98 3.69 -0.11
CA PHE A 59 -4.14 3.66 -1.00
C PHE A 59 -5.46 3.42 -0.22
N PHE A 60 -5.50 2.44 0.69
CA PHE A 60 -6.71 2.19 1.49
C PHE A 60 -7.02 3.32 2.49
N HIS A 61 -6.01 3.99 3.04
CA HIS A 61 -6.20 5.15 3.91
C HIS A 61 -6.69 6.38 3.15
N THR A 62 -6.15 6.65 1.96
CA THR A 62 -6.59 7.79 1.14
C THR A 62 -8.03 7.59 0.66
N THR A 63 -8.42 6.36 0.31
CA THR A 63 -9.81 6.03 -0.03
C THR A 63 -10.76 6.08 1.17
N GLY A 64 -10.30 5.68 2.37
CA GLY A 64 -11.06 5.87 3.62
C GLY A 64 -11.27 7.34 4.01
N LYS A 65 -10.35 8.23 3.59
CA LYS A 65 -10.45 9.70 3.74
C LYS A 65 -11.31 10.38 2.67
N VAL A 66 -11.82 9.67 1.68
CA VAL A 66 -12.92 10.14 0.80
C VAL A 66 -14.25 10.16 1.59
N GLY A 67 -14.15 10.31 2.92
CA GLY A 67 -15.21 10.56 3.87
C GLY A 67 -15.79 11.95 3.66
N ILE A 68 -16.71 11.99 2.71
CA ILE A 68 -17.96 12.75 2.62
C ILE A 68 -18.54 13.20 4.00
N LYS A 69 -18.19 12.51 5.08
CA LYS A 69 -18.63 12.72 6.46
C LYS A 69 -18.19 14.06 7.09
N ASN A 70 -17.04 14.63 6.74
CA ASN A 70 -16.66 15.95 7.29
C ASN A 70 -17.39 17.11 6.61
N TYR A 71 -17.85 16.94 5.37
CA TYR A 71 -18.41 18.06 4.58
C TYR A 71 -19.94 18.17 4.66
N LEU A 72 -20.66 17.05 4.84
CA LEU A 72 -22.10 17.08 5.17
C LEU A 72 -22.38 17.90 6.45
N ASN A 73 -21.42 17.97 7.38
CA ASN A 73 -21.55 18.80 8.58
C ASN A 73 -21.36 20.29 8.29
N ILE A 74 -20.49 20.67 7.35
CA ILE A 74 -20.24 22.08 6.98
C ILE A 74 -21.43 22.65 6.19
N LEU A 75 -21.99 21.87 5.26
CA LEU A 75 -23.16 22.28 4.47
C LEU A 75 -24.43 22.42 5.33
N ASN A 76 -24.55 21.65 6.41
CA ASN A 76 -25.68 21.73 7.35
C ASN A 76 -25.49 22.81 8.43
N SER A 77 -24.28 23.35 8.65
CA SER A 77 -24.00 24.27 9.74
C SER A 77 -24.07 25.76 9.39
N GLU A 78 -24.07 26.14 8.11
CA GLU A 78 -23.99 27.55 7.73
C GLU A 78 -25.08 27.94 6.73
N GLY A 79 -25.97 28.85 7.14
CA GLY A 79 -26.93 29.54 6.28
C GLY A 79 -26.24 30.51 5.32
N LEU A 80 -25.47 29.96 4.38
CA LEU A 80 -24.68 30.73 3.42
C LEU A 80 -25.53 31.23 2.25
N HIS A 81 -25.24 32.44 1.81
CA HIS A 81 -25.84 33.08 0.63
C HIS A 81 -25.56 32.23 -0.63
N PHE A 82 -26.55 32.15 -1.54
CA PHE A 82 -26.55 31.25 -2.70
C PHE A 82 -25.27 31.29 -3.55
N SER A 83 -24.68 32.46 -3.77
CA SER A 83 -23.44 32.61 -4.56
C SER A 83 -22.20 32.02 -3.88
N THR A 84 -22.09 32.14 -2.55
CA THR A 84 -21.02 31.50 -1.77
C THR A 84 -21.20 29.99 -1.75
N LEU A 85 -22.45 29.53 -1.71
CA LEU A 85 -22.79 28.12 -1.75
C LEU A 85 -22.39 27.50 -3.10
N THR A 86 -22.71 28.13 -4.23
CA THR A 86 -22.32 27.66 -5.58
C THR A 86 -20.80 27.56 -5.75
N MET A 87 -20.05 28.58 -5.32
CA MET A 87 -18.58 28.57 -5.39
C MET A 87 -17.98 27.42 -4.55
N LYS A 88 -18.51 27.19 -3.34
CA LYS A 88 -18.10 26.08 -2.47
C LYS A 88 -18.42 24.72 -3.07
N TYR A 89 -19.49 24.61 -3.85
CA TYR A 89 -19.83 23.39 -4.58
C TYR A 89 -18.90 23.11 -5.76
N GLU A 90 -18.52 24.12 -6.54
CA GLU A 90 -17.54 23.96 -7.63
C GLU A 90 -16.16 23.54 -7.09
N GLU A 91 -15.69 24.19 -6.02
CA GLU A 91 -14.46 23.82 -5.31
C GLU A 91 -14.52 22.36 -4.83
N LEU A 92 -15.67 21.93 -4.30
CA LEU A 92 -15.86 20.57 -3.82
C LEU A 92 -15.87 19.55 -4.97
N GLN A 93 -16.52 19.87 -6.09
CA GLN A 93 -16.57 18.99 -7.25
C GLN A 93 -15.17 18.74 -7.81
N GLU A 94 -14.36 19.79 -7.91
CA GLU A 94 -12.97 19.66 -8.37
C GLU A 94 -12.12 18.89 -7.35
N ALA A 95 -12.28 19.16 -6.04
CA ALA A 95 -11.58 18.40 -5.00
C ALA A 95 -11.93 16.90 -5.00
N ILE A 96 -13.21 16.55 -5.21
CA ILE A 96 -13.66 15.15 -5.33
C ILE A 96 -13.02 14.50 -6.56
N LYS A 97 -13.01 15.20 -7.70
CA LYS A 97 -12.44 14.72 -8.95
C LYS A 97 -10.93 14.49 -8.83
N ASP A 98 -10.20 15.43 -8.26
CA ASP A 98 -8.75 15.33 -8.04
C ASP A 98 -8.39 14.19 -7.07
N CYS A 99 -9.13 14.07 -5.96
CA CYS A 99 -8.93 12.98 -5.00
C CYS A 99 -9.25 11.61 -5.63
N THR A 100 -10.31 11.54 -6.45
CA THR A 100 -10.70 10.33 -7.18
C THR A 100 -9.64 9.93 -8.19
N ALA A 101 -9.18 10.89 -9.01
CA ALA A 101 -8.13 10.65 -9.99
C ALA A 101 -6.85 10.15 -9.32
N THR A 102 -6.45 10.77 -8.21
CA THR A 102 -5.29 10.34 -7.42
C THR A 102 -5.48 8.93 -6.87
N ALA A 103 -6.64 8.61 -6.32
CA ALA A 103 -6.93 7.27 -5.80
C ALA A 103 -6.90 6.21 -6.90
N LEU A 104 -7.55 6.45 -8.04
CA LEU A 104 -7.58 5.52 -9.17
C LEU A 104 -6.19 5.33 -9.79
N GLN A 105 -5.40 6.39 -9.92
CA GLN A 105 -4.02 6.30 -10.40
C GLN A 105 -3.16 5.43 -9.49
N LYS A 106 -3.26 5.62 -8.16
CA LYS A 106 -2.55 4.78 -7.17
C LYS A 106 -2.99 3.33 -7.23
N GLY A 107 -4.30 3.07 -7.35
CA GLY A 107 -4.84 1.73 -7.54
C GLY A 107 -4.30 1.06 -8.81
N GLN A 108 -4.29 1.78 -9.93
CA GLN A 108 -3.77 1.27 -11.19
C GLN A 108 -2.25 0.97 -11.14
N ALA A 109 -1.47 1.82 -10.47
CA ALA A 109 -0.05 1.59 -10.27
C ALA A 109 0.22 0.30 -9.47
N LEU A 110 -0.57 0.03 -8.44
CA LEU A 110 -0.50 -1.21 -7.66
C LEU A 110 -0.86 -2.44 -8.48
N VAL A 111 -1.89 -2.35 -9.33
CA VAL A 111 -2.28 -3.45 -10.24
C VAL A 111 -1.15 -3.77 -11.23
N ASN A 112 -0.46 -2.76 -11.76
CA ASN A 112 0.61 -2.95 -12.74
C ASN A 112 1.89 -3.56 -12.13
N LYS A 113 2.11 -3.38 -10.82
CA LYS A 113 3.29 -3.90 -10.08
C LYS A 113 3.11 -5.33 -9.57
N THR A 114 1.90 -5.87 -9.61
CA THR A 114 1.56 -7.16 -8.98
C THR A 114 1.16 -8.18 -10.04
N ASP A 115 1.51 -9.45 -9.85
CA ASP A 115 1.03 -10.51 -10.71
C ASP A 115 -0.51 -10.50 -10.81
N SER A 116 -0.99 -10.44 -12.04
CA SER A 116 -2.41 -10.30 -12.42
C SER A 116 -3.34 -11.37 -11.84
N ARG A 117 -2.79 -12.49 -11.34
CA ARG A 117 -3.53 -13.62 -10.75
C ARG A 117 -3.60 -13.59 -9.23
N SER A 118 -3.00 -12.60 -8.57
CA SER A 118 -3.06 -12.51 -7.12
C SER A 118 -4.45 -12.10 -6.63
N SER A 119 -4.93 -12.70 -5.54
CA SER A 119 -6.18 -12.28 -4.87
C SER A 119 -6.13 -10.82 -4.40
N TRP A 120 -4.92 -10.28 -4.26
CA TRP A 120 -4.66 -8.89 -3.90
C TRP A 120 -5.07 -7.90 -5.01
N VAL A 121 -4.77 -8.22 -6.28
CA VAL A 121 -5.23 -7.42 -7.44
C VAL A 121 -6.75 -7.33 -7.49
N THR A 122 -7.46 -8.42 -7.19
CA THR A 122 -8.93 -8.43 -7.11
C THR A 122 -9.45 -7.48 -6.01
N GLY A 123 -8.76 -7.40 -4.87
CA GLY A 123 -9.12 -6.47 -3.78
C GLY A 123 -8.95 -5.01 -4.18
N ILE A 124 -7.85 -4.68 -4.87
CA ILE A 124 -7.57 -3.32 -5.36
C ILE A 124 -8.62 -2.90 -6.40
N GLN A 125 -8.92 -3.76 -7.38
CA GLN A 125 -9.93 -3.49 -8.41
C GLN A 125 -11.31 -3.25 -7.80
N LYS A 126 -11.74 -4.07 -6.84
CA LYS A 126 -13.01 -3.87 -6.12
C LYS A 126 -13.07 -2.52 -5.39
N MET A 127 -11.95 -2.07 -4.81
CA MET A 127 -11.90 -0.78 -4.14
C MET A 127 -11.96 0.38 -5.14
N MET A 128 -11.26 0.27 -6.28
CA MET A 128 -11.35 1.25 -7.36
C MET A 128 -12.79 1.37 -7.89
N GLU A 129 -13.47 0.24 -8.13
CA GLU A 129 -14.89 0.24 -8.50
C GLU A 129 -15.80 0.88 -7.44
N TYR A 130 -15.52 0.61 -6.16
CA TYR A 130 -16.28 1.21 -5.05
C TYR A 130 -16.12 2.74 -5.03
N VAL A 131 -14.89 3.24 -5.17
CA VAL A 131 -14.61 4.68 -5.24
C VAL A 131 -15.34 5.31 -6.42
N GLN A 132 -15.26 4.70 -7.61
CA GLN A 132 -15.98 5.19 -8.80
C GLN A 132 -17.50 5.24 -8.57
N LYS A 133 -18.09 4.16 -8.03
CA LYS A 133 -19.52 4.11 -7.71
C LYS A 133 -19.94 5.18 -6.70
N LYS A 134 -19.10 5.50 -5.72
CA LYS A 134 -19.38 6.55 -4.74
C LYS A 134 -19.34 7.94 -5.36
N VAL A 135 -18.40 8.19 -6.25
CA VAL A 135 -18.31 9.45 -6.99
C VAL A 135 -19.50 9.60 -7.93
N ASP A 136 -19.83 8.57 -8.71
CA ASP A 136 -21.00 8.58 -9.59
C ASP A 136 -22.30 8.85 -8.83
N GLN A 137 -22.45 8.29 -7.62
CA GLN A 137 -23.58 8.57 -6.74
C GLN A 137 -23.62 10.03 -6.29
N LEU A 138 -22.49 10.60 -5.88
CA LEU A 138 -22.39 12.02 -5.50
C LEU A 138 -22.69 12.95 -6.66
N THR A 139 -22.15 12.65 -7.85
CA THR A 139 -22.40 13.43 -9.07
C THR A 139 -23.87 13.36 -9.50
N ARG A 140 -24.54 12.22 -9.33
CA ARG A 140 -25.99 12.09 -9.64
C ARG A 140 -26.91 12.74 -8.61
N GLN A 141 -26.49 12.84 -7.35
CA GLN A 141 -27.26 13.52 -6.31
C GLN A 141 -27.21 15.05 -6.45
N TYR A 142 -26.34 15.57 -7.31
CA TYR A 142 -26.17 16.99 -7.55
C TYR A 142 -26.72 17.34 -8.94
N PRO A 143 -27.96 17.84 -9.07
CA PRO A 143 -28.42 18.36 -10.35
C PRO A 143 -27.57 19.57 -10.74
N ASP A 144 -27.34 19.74 -12.05
CA ASP A 144 -26.65 20.89 -12.62
C ASP A 144 -27.43 22.15 -12.20
N TYR A 145 -26.94 22.89 -11.21
CA TYR A 145 -27.56 24.10 -10.65
C TYR A 145 -27.60 25.27 -11.66
N LYS A 146 -27.30 25.00 -12.94
CA LYS A 146 -27.15 25.99 -14.00
C LYS A 146 -28.46 26.55 -14.56
N GLU A 147 -29.64 26.09 -14.13
CA GLU A 147 -30.93 26.54 -14.70
C GLU A 147 -32.02 26.96 -13.67
N LEU A 148 -31.66 27.67 -12.59
CA LEU A 148 -32.65 28.39 -11.77
C LEU A 148 -32.28 29.86 -11.57
#